data_AF-A0A401QMJ6-F1
#
_entry.id   AF-A0A401QMJ6-F1
#
_cell.length_a   1.000
_cell.length_b   1.000
_cell.length_c   1.000
_cell.angle_alpha   90.00
_cell.angle_beta   90.00
_cell.angle_gamma   90.00
#
_symmetry.space_group_name_H-M   'P 1'
#
loop_
_entity.id
_entity.type
_entity.pdbx_description
1 polymer ?
#
loop_
_entity_poly.entity_id
_entity_poly.type
_entity_poly.pdbx_seq_one_letter_code
_entity_poly.pdbx_strand_id
1 'polypeptide(L)'
;MHSGDSTNEDMRSGDCTNEDMRSGNSTNEDMRSGASINEDISSGASINEGMRSGDSINEDMHSGDSTNEDMRNGASTNEDMHSGASINEDISSGASIIEGMRSCAGINADMRSGASTNEDMSVAPASTRTCAVAPASTRT
;
A
#
# COMPACT_ATOMS: atom_id res chain seq x y z
N MET A 1 8.53 -7.75 12.90
CA MET A 1 8.00 -9.08 13.33
C MET A 1 8.17 -10.07 12.17
N HIS A 2 8.63 -11.30 12.39
CA HIS A 2 8.75 -12.32 11.32
C HIS A 2 7.79 -13.47 11.63
N SER A 3 6.61 -13.50 11.02
CA SER A 3 5.70 -14.66 11.05
C SER A 3 4.46 -14.42 10.19
N GLY A 4 4.15 -15.37 9.31
CA GLY A 4 2.78 -15.74 8.91
C GLY A 4 1.91 -14.68 8.25
N ASP A 5 0.71 -15.12 7.87
CA ASP A 5 -0.35 -14.24 7.38
C ASP A 5 -0.95 -13.45 8.54
N SER A 6 -1.16 -12.15 8.33
CA SER A 6 -1.74 -11.23 9.31
C SER A 6 -3.14 -10.82 8.87
N THR A 7 -4.11 -10.88 9.78
CA THR A 7 -5.51 -10.48 9.54
C THR A 7 -5.95 -9.49 10.61
N ASN A 8 -6.58 -8.40 10.19
CA ASN A 8 -7.20 -7.43 11.09
C ASN A 8 -8.55 -6.99 10.56
N GLU A 9 -9.53 -6.91 11.45
CA GLU A 9 -10.91 -6.60 11.11
C GLU A 9 -11.43 -5.55 12.11
N ASP A 10 -12.27 -4.62 11.64
CA ASP A 10 -13.05 -3.68 12.47
C ASP A 10 -12.20 -2.77 13.40
N MET A 11 -10.95 -2.52 13.06
CA MET A 11 -10.08 -1.70 13.92
C MET A 11 -10.44 -0.22 13.85
N ARG A 12 -10.53 0.40 15.04
CA ARG A 12 -10.65 1.85 15.19
C ARG A 12 -9.62 2.36 16.19
N SER A 13 -8.68 3.16 15.73
CA SER A 13 -7.64 3.75 16.57
C SER A 13 -7.58 5.27 16.41
N GLY A 14 -7.01 5.93 17.41
CA GLY A 14 -6.60 7.33 17.31
C GLY A 14 -5.42 7.43 16.35
N ASP A 15 -4.27 6.87 16.76
CA ASP A 15 -3.07 6.81 15.94
C ASP A 15 -2.53 5.37 15.89
N CYS A 16 -1.95 5.00 14.74
CA CYS A 16 -1.29 3.72 14.52
C CYS A 16 0.14 3.96 14.05
N THR A 17 1.11 3.28 14.66
CA THR A 17 2.51 3.33 14.25
C THR A 17 3.02 1.91 14.09
N ASN A 18 3.61 1.60 12.94
CA ASN A 18 4.15 0.28 12.71
C ASN A 18 5.48 0.33 11.95
N GLU A 19 6.48 -0.37 12.50
CA GLU A 19 7.86 -0.35 12.04
C GLU A 19 8.31 -1.80 11.75
N ASP A 20 9.19 -2.00 10.76
CA ASP A 20 9.87 -3.28 10.48
C ASP A 20 8.92 -4.49 10.33
N MET A 21 7.83 -4.33 9.57
CA MET A 21 6.93 -5.45 9.28
C MET A 21 7.39 -6.26 8.08
N ARG A 22 7.39 -7.58 8.25
CA ARG A 22 7.53 -8.52 7.15
C ARG A 22 6.48 -9.62 7.27
N SER A 23 5.52 -9.63 6.35
CA SER A 23 4.45 -10.64 6.31
C SER A 23 4.47 -11.43 5.00
N GLY A 24 3.93 -12.65 5.05
CA GLY A 24 3.63 -13.43 3.85
C GLY A 24 2.46 -12.77 3.12
N ASN A 25 1.28 -12.83 3.73
CA ASN A 25 0.13 -12.04 3.33
C ASN A 25 -0.39 -11.17 4.48
N SER A 26 -1.01 -10.05 4.14
CA SER A 26 -1.75 -9.20 5.07
C SER A 26 -3.15 -8.94 4.52
N THR A 27 -4.19 -9.13 5.34
CA THR A 27 -5.58 -8.78 5.01
C THR A 27 -6.15 -7.90 6.09
N ASN A 28 -6.83 -6.84 5.68
CA ASN A 28 -7.22 -5.80 6.60
C ASN A 28 -8.54 -5.14 6.16
N GLU A 29 -9.54 -5.17 7.04
CA GLU A 29 -10.93 -4.85 6.71
C GLU A 29 -11.51 -3.81 7.67
N ASP A 30 -12.31 -2.89 7.13
CA ASP A 30 -13.09 -1.90 7.89
C ASP A 30 -12.29 -1.00 8.86
N MET A 31 -11.03 -0.75 8.51
CA MET A 31 -10.13 0.02 9.37
C MET A 31 -10.40 1.52 9.39
N ARG A 32 -10.32 2.12 10.58
CA ARG A 32 -10.34 3.58 10.75
C ARG A 32 -9.25 4.06 11.70
N SER A 33 -8.43 4.99 11.25
CA SER A 33 -7.43 5.67 12.06
C SER A 33 -7.53 7.19 11.92
N GLY A 34 -7.12 7.90 12.97
CA GLY A 34 -6.86 9.34 12.90
C GLY A 34 -5.57 9.60 12.13
N ALA A 35 -4.46 9.02 12.56
CA ALA A 35 -3.21 8.98 11.79
C ALA A 35 -2.62 7.56 11.72
N SER A 36 -1.93 7.26 10.62
CA SER A 36 -1.15 6.03 10.45
C SER A 36 0.26 6.34 9.98
N ILE A 37 1.27 5.78 10.65
CA ILE A 37 2.68 5.85 10.25
C ILE A 37 3.19 4.43 10.06
N ASN A 38 3.79 4.16 8.91
CA ASN A 38 4.36 2.88 8.55
C ASN A 38 5.79 3.07 8.02
N GLU A 39 6.74 2.30 8.54
CA GLU A 39 8.15 2.37 8.13
C GLU A 39 8.69 0.95 7.87
N ASP A 40 9.46 0.77 6.79
CA ASP A 40 10.17 -0.47 6.44
C ASP A 40 9.24 -1.71 6.36
N ILE A 41 8.22 -1.61 5.51
CA ILE A 41 7.16 -2.62 5.43
C ILE A 41 7.30 -3.45 4.18
N SER A 42 7.36 -4.76 4.34
CA SER A 42 7.38 -5.70 3.22
C SER A 42 6.28 -6.75 3.36
N SER A 43 5.49 -6.94 2.30
CA SER A 43 4.51 -8.03 2.23
C SER A 43 4.63 -8.79 0.91
N GLY A 44 4.36 -10.09 0.95
CA GLY A 44 4.19 -10.89 -0.27
C GLY A 44 2.90 -10.51 -0.99
N ALA A 45 1.79 -10.42 -0.25
CA ALA A 45 0.54 -9.85 -0.74
C ALA A 45 -0.18 -9.05 0.33
N SER A 46 -0.88 -7.98 -0.08
CA SER A 46 -1.69 -7.14 0.80
C SER A 46 -3.09 -6.93 0.23
N ILE A 47 -4.12 -7.13 1.05
CA ILE A 47 -5.52 -6.86 0.73
C ILE A 47 -6.07 -5.90 1.76
N ASN A 48 -6.66 -4.79 1.30
CA ASN A 48 -7.27 -3.79 2.16
C ASN A 48 -8.65 -3.38 1.66
N GLU A 49 -9.66 -3.48 2.51
CA GLU A 49 -11.04 -3.13 2.18
C GLU A 49 -11.60 -2.13 3.21
N GLY A 50 -12.22 -1.05 2.71
CA GLY A 50 -12.96 -0.13 3.57
C GLY A 50 -12.11 0.74 4.50
N MET A 51 -10.82 0.97 4.19
CA MET A 51 -9.97 1.77 5.07
C MET A 51 -10.25 3.27 5.02
N ARG A 52 -10.19 3.91 6.18
CA ARG A 52 -10.23 5.37 6.32
C ARG A 52 -9.17 5.88 7.27
N SER A 53 -8.33 6.79 6.79
CA SER A 53 -7.38 7.50 7.65
C SER A 53 -7.59 9.01 7.57
N GLY A 54 -7.37 9.72 8.68
CA GLY A 54 -7.19 11.17 8.62
C GLY A 54 -5.91 11.48 7.85
N ASP A 55 -4.77 11.08 8.40
CA ASP A 55 -3.45 11.23 7.78
C ASP A 55 -2.73 9.88 7.66
N SER A 56 -1.91 9.70 6.62
CA SER A 56 -1.08 8.52 6.45
C SER A 56 0.31 8.89 5.96
N ILE A 57 1.32 8.38 6.65
CA ILE A 57 2.73 8.50 6.30
C ILE A 57 3.29 7.11 6.17
N ASN A 58 4.02 6.87 5.08
CA ASN A 58 4.41 5.54 4.71
C ASN A 58 5.74 5.57 3.95
N GLU A 59 6.76 5.00 4.57
CA GLU A 59 8.16 5.04 4.14
C GLU A 59 8.64 3.62 3.82
N ASP A 60 9.40 3.47 2.73
CA ASP A 60 10.04 2.22 2.31
C ASP A 60 9.09 1.01 2.27
N MET A 61 8.00 1.15 1.50
CA MET A 61 7.00 0.09 1.37
C MET A 61 7.19 -0.78 0.13
N HIS A 62 7.28 -2.09 0.38
CA HIS A 62 7.40 -3.11 -0.66
C HIS A 62 6.25 -4.12 -0.59
N SER A 63 5.56 -4.31 -1.72
CA SER A 63 4.55 -5.36 -1.84
C SER A 63 4.76 -6.18 -3.11
N GLY A 64 4.58 -7.50 -3.02
CA GLY A 64 4.47 -8.34 -4.21
C GLY A 64 3.21 -7.99 -4.98
N ASP A 65 2.05 -8.26 -4.39
CA ASP A 65 0.74 -7.92 -4.94
C ASP A 65 -0.08 -7.11 -3.94
N SER A 66 -0.70 -6.01 -4.38
CA SER A 66 -1.57 -5.18 -3.54
C SER A 66 -2.96 -5.05 -4.16
N THR A 67 -4.00 -5.35 -3.40
CA THR A 67 -5.40 -5.10 -3.78
C THR A 67 -6.04 -4.21 -2.73
N ASN A 68 -6.71 -3.16 -3.19
CA ASN A 68 -7.13 -2.11 -2.28
C ASN A 68 -8.42 -1.45 -2.74
N GLU A 69 -9.45 -1.53 -1.91
CA GLU A 69 -10.83 -1.14 -2.24
C GLU A 69 -11.36 -0.12 -1.23
N ASP A 70 -12.07 0.88 -1.73
CA ASP A 70 -12.84 1.84 -0.93
C ASP A 70 -12.02 2.70 0.05
N MET A 71 -10.74 2.94 -0.25
CA MET A 71 -9.87 3.70 0.65
C MET A 71 -10.05 5.21 0.60
N ARG A 72 -10.07 5.83 1.79
CA ARG A 72 -10.19 7.28 1.92
C ARG A 72 -9.19 7.85 2.92
N ASN A 73 -8.36 8.77 2.44
CA ASN A 73 -7.36 9.44 3.25
C ASN A 73 -7.56 10.95 3.19
N GLY A 74 -7.46 11.63 4.34
CA GLY A 74 -7.43 13.10 4.36
C GLY A 74 -6.15 13.62 3.71
N ALA A 75 -5.00 13.18 4.21
CA ALA A 75 -3.71 13.37 3.55
C ALA A 75 -2.90 12.06 3.51
N SER A 76 -2.10 11.90 2.46
CA SER A 76 -1.16 10.77 2.31
C SER A 76 0.20 11.27 1.88
N THR A 77 1.25 10.93 2.62
CA THR A 77 2.65 11.10 2.20
C THR A 77 3.26 9.73 2.04
N ASN A 78 3.89 9.50 0.89
CA ASN A 78 4.52 8.23 0.62
C ASN A 78 5.89 8.40 -0.01
N GLU A 79 6.88 7.72 0.57
CA GLU A 79 8.27 7.73 0.13
C GLU A 79 8.67 6.31 -0.29
N ASP A 80 9.33 6.18 -1.43
CA ASP A 80 9.92 4.94 -1.95
C ASP A 80 8.97 3.72 -1.96
N MET A 81 7.84 3.87 -2.64
CA MET A 81 6.83 2.83 -2.75
C MET A 81 7.09 1.90 -3.94
N HIS A 82 7.12 0.60 -3.71
CA HIS A 82 7.27 -0.38 -4.79
C HIS A 82 6.28 -1.54 -4.68
N SER A 83 5.55 -1.77 -5.76
CA SER A 83 4.62 -2.90 -5.88
C SER A 83 4.94 -3.73 -7.13
N GLY A 84 4.83 -5.05 -7.04
CA GLY A 84 4.75 -5.90 -8.22
C GLY A 84 3.46 -5.57 -8.98
N ALA A 85 2.32 -6.08 -8.51
CA ALA A 85 1.01 -5.71 -9.05
C ALA A 85 0.21 -4.84 -8.07
N SER A 86 -0.61 -3.92 -8.60
CA SER A 86 -1.51 -3.08 -7.80
C SER A 86 -2.90 -2.99 -8.42
N ILE A 87 -3.95 -3.41 -7.71
CA ILE A 87 -5.34 -3.20 -8.09
C ILE A 87 -5.97 -2.26 -7.09
N ASN A 88 -6.57 -1.19 -7.60
CA ASN A 88 -7.05 -0.11 -6.77
C ASN A 88 -8.40 0.41 -7.24
N GLU A 89 -9.41 0.37 -6.37
CA GLU A 89 -10.78 0.80 -6.68
C GLU A 89 -11.28 1.80 -5.64
N ASP A 90 -11.95 2.86 -6.12
CA ASP A 90 -12.59 3.88 -5.30
C ASP A 90 -11.68 4.60 -4.27
N ILE A 91 -10.39 4.75 -4.60
CA ILE A 91 -9.48 5.53 -3.76
C ILE A 91 -9.74 7.02 -3.85
N SER A 92 -9.86 7.66 -2.69
CA SER A 92 -9.90 9.12 -2.57
C SER A 92 -8.90 9.65 -1.57
N SER A 93 -8.08 10.62 -1.97
CA SER A 93 -7.22 11.39 -1.07
C SER A 93 -7.56 12.89 -1.13
N GLY A 94 -7.58 13.56 0.02
CA GLY A 94 -7.68 15.02 0.06
C GLY A 94 -6.41 15.67 -0.49
N ALA A 95 -5.25 15.23 -0.01
CA ALA A 95 -3.94 15.58 -0.53
C ALA A 95 -3.02 14.35 -0.59
N SER A 96 -2.18 14.27 -1.62
CA SER A 96 -1.18 13.22 -1.78
C SER A 96 0.18 13.79 -2.17
N ILE A 97 1.22 13.35 -1.48
CA ILE A 97 2.63 13.58 -1.83
C ILE A 97 3.26 12.21 -2.03
N ILE A 98 3.89 12.01 -3.18
CA ILE A 98 4.57 10.77 -3.52
C ILE A 98 5.97 11.09 -4.04
N GLU A 99 6.97 10.73 -3.24
CA GLU A 99 8.40 10.82 -3.60
C GLU A 99 8.85 9.39 -3.96
N GLY A 100 8.77 9.05 -5.25
CA GLY A 100 9.13 7.71 -5.73
C GLY A 100 8.00 6.69 -5.59
N MET A 101 7.41 6.31 -6.72
CA MET A 101 6.53 5.14 -6.77
C MET A 101 6.76 4.33 -8.04
N ARG A 102 6.96 3.02 -7.86
CA ARG A 102 7.22 2.06 -8.94
C ARG A 102 6.23 0.91 -8.86
N SER A 103 5.48 0.70 -9.94
CA SER A 103 4.61 -0.47 -10.08
C SER A 103 4.81 -1.12 -11.43
N CYS A 104 4.94 -2.45 -11.45
CA CYS A 104 5.19 -3.18 -12.69
C CYS A 104 3.90 -3.53 -13.45
N ALA A 105 2.76 -3.48 -12.78
CA ALA A 105 1.45 -3.59 -13.40
C ALA A 105 0.38 -3.02 -12.46
N GLY A 106 -0.56 -2.23 -12.98
CA GLY A 106 -1.65 -1.75 -12.16
C GLY A 106 -2.96 -1.47 -12.90
N ILE A 107 -4.07 -1.64 -12.18
CA ILE A 107 -5.41 -1.23 -12.59
C ILE A 107 -5.94 -0.29 -11.52
N ASN A 108 -6.23 0.94 -11.93
CA ASN A 108 -6.78 1.96 -11.05
C ASN A 108 -8.13 2.42 -11.58
N ALA A 109 -9.19 2.16 -10.84
CA ALA A 109 -10.55 2.63 -11.10
C ALA A 109 -10.92 3.73 -10.11
N ASP A 110 -11.50 4.82 -10.62
CA ASP A 110 -12.09 5.92 -9.84
C ASP A 110 -11.19 6.55 -8.75
N MET A 111 -9.88 6.65 -9.02
CA MET A 111 -8.96 7.38 -8.14
C MET A 111 -9.18 8.90 -8.21
N ARG A 112 -9.36 9.53 -7.06
CA ARG A 112 -9.49 10.98 -6.92
C ARG A 112 -8.50 11.53 -5.91
N SER A 113 -7.73 12.52 -6.32
CA SER A 113 -6.92 13.31 -5.39
C SER A 113 -7.32 14.78 -5.50
N GLY A 114 -7.53 15.44 -4.36
CA GLY A 114 -7.80 16.89 -4.31
C GLY A 114 -6.57 17.71 -4.71
N ALA A 115 -5.40 17.31 -4.23
CA ALA A 115 -4.11 17.89 -4.59
C ALA A 115 -3.03 16.80 -4.59
N SER A 116 -2.26 16.70 -5.67
CA SER A 116 -1.20 15.69 -5.80
C SER A 116 0.14 16.30 -6.22
N THR A 117 1.22 15.88 -5.57
CA THR A 117 2.61 16.20 -5.94
C THR A 117 3.38 14.91 -6.05
N ASN A 118 3.99 14.66 -7.22
CA ASN A 118 4.61 13.39 -7.53
C ASN A 118 5.96 13.61 -8.18
N GLU A 119 7.02 13.23 -7.48
CA GLU A 119 8.40 13.27 -7.92
C GLU A 119 8.81 11.81 -8.23
N ASP A 120 8.99 11.48 -9.51
CA ASP A 120 9.34 10.13 -10.01
C ASP A 120 8.30 9.01 -9.82
N MET A 121 7.27 9.00 -10.66
CA MET A 121 6.36 7.85 -10.82
C MET A 121 6.65 7.05 -12.09
N SER A 122 6.84 5.74 -11.96
CA SER A 122 6.88 4.83 -13.09
C SER A 122 5.90 3.66 -12.89
N VAL A 123 4.82 3.67 -13.66
CA VAL A 123 3.85 2.56 -13.72
C VAL A 123 3.89 1.99 -15.13
N ALA A 124 4.23 0.71 -15.25
CA ALA A 124 4.17 0.04 -16.55
C ALA A 124 2.69 -0.21 -16.96
N PRO A 125 2.35 -0.09 -18.25
CA PRO A 125 0.96 -0.25 -18.70
C PRO A 125 0.46 -1.67 -18.43
N ALA A 126 -0.83 -1.80 -18.09
CA ALA A 126 -1.53 -3.01 -17.65
C ALA A 126 -1.52 -4.22 -18.61
N SER A 127 -0.74 -4.20 -19.70
CA SER A 127 -0.72 -5.26 -20.70
C SER A 127 0.65 -5.88 -20.87
N THR A 128 0.75 -7.09 -20.32
CA THR A 128 1.68 -8.16 -20.71
C THR A 128 3.17 -7.85 -20.56
N ARG A 129 3.68 -8.06 -19.35
CA ARG A 129 4.80 -8.98 -19.12
C ARG A 129 5.00 -9.10 -17.62
N THR A 130 4.79 -10.31 -17.12
CA THR A 130 5.25 -10.76 -15.82
C THR A 130 6.62 -10.15 -15.52
N CYS A 131 6.71 -9.22 -14.55
CA CYS A 131 8.01 -9.02 -13.90
C CYS A 131 8.35 -10.37 -13.30
N ALA A 132 9.45 -10.96 -13.75
CA ALA A 132 9.99 -12.13 -13.10
C ALA A 132 10.37 -11.72 -11.68
N VAL A 133 9.49 -11.99 -10.71
CA VAL A 133 9.88 -12.11 -9.31
C VAL A 133 10.89 -13.24 -9.32
N ALA A 134 12.18 -12.90 -9.18
CA ALA A 134 13.19 -13.91 -8.92
C ALA A 134 12.72 -14.68 -7.68
N PRO A 135 12.62 -16.02 -7.72
CA PRO A 135 12.12 -16.76 -6.58
C PRO A 135 12.99 -16.43 -5.37
N ALA A 136 12.33 -16.08 -4.26
CA ALA A 136 12.98 -15.88 -2.98
C ALA A 136 13.93 -17.06 -2.74
N SER A 137 15.24 -16.79 -2.69
CA SER A 137 16.23 -17.80 -2.37
C SER A 137 15.98 -18.29 -0.95
N THR A 138 15.27 -19.40 -0.80
CA THR A 138 15.34 -20.22 0.41
C THR A 138 16.73 -20.82 0.47
N ARG A 139 17.65 -20.15 1.19
CA ARG A 139 18.91 -20.76 1.61
C ARG A 139 18.66 -21.51 2.93
N THR A 140 18.56 -22.83 2.80
CA THR A 140 18.88 -23.82 3.86
C THR A 140 20.33 -23.70 4.31
#